data_AF-A0A3D5F6H6-F1
#
_entry.id   AF-A0A3D5F6H6-F1
#
_cell.length_a   1.000
_cell.length_b   1.000
_cell.length_c   1.000
_cell.angle_alpha   90.00
_cell.angle_beta   90.00
_cell.angle_gamma   90.00
#
_symmetry.space_group_name_H-M   'P 1'
#
loop_
_entity.id
_entity.type
_entity.pdbx_description
1 polymer ?
#
loop_
_entity_poly.entity_id
_entity_poly.type
_entity_poly.pdbx_seq_one_letter_code
_entity_poly.pdbx_strand_id
1 'polypeptide(L)'
;GRKISVDSATMMNKGLEFIEACWLFGLQPDDIQVVLHPQSTIHSMVQYVDGSVIAQMGNPDMRTPIAYGLGYPNRIDAGVAPLDFATLSELSFSTPDTHRFPNLYLAIEACRSGQAATTRLNAANEIAVQAFLDNRISFNQIAQINEEILNRFEPTAVSSIQQVLELDKQARLAAIAMVEES
;
A
#
# COMPACT_ATOMS: atom_id res chain seq x y z
N GLY A 1 -6.81 12.39 -0.91
CA GLY A 1 -6.53 13.14 -2.16
C GLY A 1 -6.67 12.20 -3.36
N ARG A 2 -6.72 12.73 -4.60
CA ARG A 2 -7.04 11.93 -5.82
C ARG A 2 -6.15 10.70 -6.01
N LYS A 3 -4.82 10.83 -5.83
CA LYS A 3 -3.85 9.72 -5.95
C LYS A 3 -4.17 8.56 -5.00
N ILE A 4 -4.32 8.87 -3.70
CA ILE A 4 -4.66 7.85 -2.67
C ILE A 4 -5.98 7.17 -3.01
N SER A 5 -6.99 7.90 -3.49
CA SER A 5 -8.27 7.30 -3.88
C SER A 5 -8.13 6.29 -5.03
N VAL A 6 -7.27 6.58 -6.02
CA VAL A 6 -6.96 5.63 -7.10
C VAL A 6 -6.17 4.43 -6.56
N ASP A 7 -5.15 4.67 -5.73
CA ASP A 7 -4.35 3.59 -5.14
C ASP A 7 -5.17 2.66 -4.23
N SER A 8 -6.14 3.20 -3.49
CA SER A 8 -7.08 2.39 -2.71
C SER A 8 -7.97 1.55 -3.63
N ALA A 9 -8.42 2.12 -4.76
CA ALA A 9 -9.23 1.39 -5.73
C ALA A 9 -8.45 0.27 -6.45
N THR A 10 -7.16 0.47 -6.72
CA THR A 10 -6.29 -0.54 -7.34
C THR A 10 -5.67 -1.52 -6.33
N MET A 11 -5.87 -1.30 -5.02
CA MET A 11 -5.15 -1.92 -3.90
C MET A 11 -3.62 -1.67 -3.88
N MET A 12 -3.09 -0.78 -4.71
CA MET A 12 -1.69 -0.36 -4.59
C MET A 12 -1.40 0.28 -3.23
N ASN A 13 -2.35 1.05 -2.67
CA ASN A 13 -2.17 1.66 -1.34
C ASN A 13 -1.89 0.59 -0.28
N LYS A 14 -2.63 -0.52 -0.32
CA LYS A 14 -2.42 -1.65 0.59
C LYS A 14 -1.09 -2.36 0.34
N GLY A 15 -0.64 -2.41 -0.92
CA GLY A 15 0.69 -2.91 -1.28
C GLY A 15 1.84 -2.06 -0.72
N LEU A 16 1.71 -0.73 -0.77
CA LEU A 16 2.69 0.18 -0.16
C LEU A 16 2.68 0.07 1.37
N GLU A 17 1.51 0.01 2.00
CA GLU A 17 1.37 -0.23 3.44
C GLU A 17 1.97 -1.58 3.87
N PHE A 18 1.88 -2.62 3.03
CA PHE A 18 2.53 -3.91 3.27
C PHE A 18 4.05 -3.77 3.31
N ILE A 19 4.64 -3.08 2.33
CA ILE A 19 6.09 -2.81 2.29
C ILE A 19 6.51 -2.00 3.53
N GLU A 20 5.75 -0.96 3.89
CA GLU A 20 6.01 -0.16 5.08
C GLU A 20 5.94 -0.98 6.38
N ALA A 21 4.97 -1.89 6.50
CA ALA A 21 4.84 -2.77 7.67
C ALA A 21 6.03 -3.73 7.81
N CYS A 22 6.53 -4.30 6.71
CA CYS A 22 7.77 -5.10 6.72
C CYS A 22 8.94 -4.30 7.29
N TRP A 23 9.10 -3.04 6.87
CA TRP A 23 10.19 -2.17 7.34
C TRP A 23 10.01 -1.72 8.79
N LEU A 24 8.84 -1.19 9.16
CA LEU A 24 8.59 -0.60 10.47
C LEU A 24 8.62 -1.62 11.60
N PHE A 25 8.18 -2.85 11.32
CA PHE A 25 8.06 -3.91 12.33
C PHE A 25 9.10 -5.03 12.16
N GLY A 26 10.00 -4.93 11.17
CA GLY A 26 11.02 -5.95 10.90
C GLY A 26 10.45 -7.31 10.49
N LEU A 27 9.30 -7.31 9.82
CA LEU A 27 8.57 -8.51 9.41
C LEU A 27 9.03 -8.99 8.03
N GLN A 28 9.05 -10.29 7.83
CA GLN A 28 9.16 -10.88 6.50
C GLN A 28 7.82 -10.76 5.76
N PRO A 29 7.82 -10.75 4.42
CA PRO A 29 6.57 -10.74 3.66
C PRO A 29 5.60 -11.87 4.04
N ASP A 30 6.13 -13.04 4.40
CA ASP A 30 5.31 -14.21 4.75
C ASP A 30 4.73 -14.13 6.18
N ASP A 31 5.16 -13.14 6.99
CA ASP A 31 4.58 -12.87 8.32
C ASP A 31 3.31 -12.00 8.24
N ILE A 32 2.96 -11.46 7.06
CA ILE A 32 1.87 -10.50 6.90
C ILE A 32 0.74 -11.10 6.05
N GLN A 33 -0.47 -11.14 6.62
CA GLN A 33 -1.68 -11.50 5.89
C GLN A 33 -2.52 -10.26 5.56
N VAL A 34 -2.85 -10.08 4.28
CA VAL A 34 -3.79 -9.04 3.84
C VAL A 34 -5.20 -9.60 3.79
N VAL A 35 -6.12 -8.95 4.51
CA VAL A 35 -7.56 -9.27 4.52
C VAL A 35 -8.38 -8.05 4.08
N LEU A 36 -9.44 -8.29 3.32
CA LEU A 36 -10.43 -7.28 2.97
C LEU A 36 -11.42 -7.14 4.12
N HIS A 37 -11.59 -5.90 4.58
CA HIS A 37 -12.56 -5.52 5.60
C HIS A 37 -13.30 -4.25 5.16
N PRO A 38 -14.43 -4.38 4.42
CA PRO A 38 -15.09 -3.24 3.77
C PRO A 38 -15.54 -2.14 4.75
N GLN A 39 -15.90 -2.49 5.97
CA GLN A 39 -16.39 -1.56 6.98
C GLN A 39 -15.29 -0.63 7.53
N SER A 40 -14.02 -0.99 7.35
CA SER A 40 -12.86 -0.21 7.80
C SER A 40 -12.91 0.19 9.28
N THR A 41 -13.60 -0.59 10.13
CA THR A 41 -13.71 -0.34 11.57
C THR A 41 -12.54 -0.96 12.32
N ILE A 42 -12.14 -2.18 11.93
CA ILE A 42 -10.88 -2.78 12.36
C ILE A 42 -9.78 -2.25 11.44
N HIS A 43 -8.79 -1.58 12.02
CA HIS A 43 -7.75 -0.91 11.24
C HIS A 43 -6.55 -1.82 10.95
N SER A 44 -6.24 -2.77 11.84
CA SER A 44 -5.26 -3.85 11.67
C SER A 44 -5.27 -4.78 12.89
N MET A 45 -4.59 -5.92 12.78
CA MET A 45 -4.55 -6.98 13.80
C MET A 45 -3.15 -7.59 13.92
N VAL A 46 -2.83 -8.15 15.09
CA VAL A 46 -1.60 -8.93 15.33
C VAL A 46 -1.98 -10.27 15.95
N GLN A 47 -1.50 -11.36 15.36
CA GLN A 47 -1.68 -12.72 15.87
C GLN A 47 -0.45 -13.15 16.69
N TYR A 48 -0.69 -13.81 17.82
CA TYR A 48 0.34 -14.33 18.70
C TYR A 48 0.40 -15.86 18.67
N VAL A 49 1.52 -16.42 19.13
CA VAL A 49 1.83 -17.86 19.07
C VAL A 49 0.88 -18.75 19.89
N ASP A 50 0.14 -18.16 20.84
CA ASP A 50 -0.90 -18.83 21.62
C ASP A 50 -2.26 -18.89 20.90
N GLY A 51 -2.34 -18.34 19.69
CA GLY A 51 -3.55 -18.24 18.88
C GLY A 51 -4.39 -17.00 19.15
N SER A 52 -3.99 -16.13 20.08
CA SER A 52 -4.70 -14.88 20.35
C SER A 52 -4.48 -13.85 19.23
N VAL A 53 -5.50 -13.01 19.01
CA VAL A 53 -5.45 -11.89 18.06
C VAL A 53 -5.79 -10.61 18.79
N ILE A 54 -4.93 -9.60 18.69
CA ILE A 54 -5.18 -8.26 19.19
C ILE A 54 -5.51 -7.36 18.00
N ALA A 55 -6.67 -6.69 18.07
CA ALA A 55 -7.13 -5.78 17.03
C ALA A 55 -7.24 -4.35 17.56
N GLN A 56 -6.89 -3.38 16.72
CA GLN A 56 -7.24 -1.97 16.97
C GLN A 56 -8.44 -1.60 16.10
N MET A 57 -9.47 -1.04 16.73
CA MET A 57 -10.69 -0.59 16.07
C MET A 57 -11.12 0.80 16.52
N GLY A 58 -11.86 1.49 15.67
CA GLY A 58 -12.42 2.81 15.98
C GLY A 58 -13.24 3.36 14.82
N ASN A 59 -13.72 4.60 15.00
CA ASN A 59 -14.29 5.36 13.90
C ASN A 59 -13.18 5.66 12.87
N PRO A 60 -13.47 5.65 11.55
CA PRO A 60 -12.48 5.89 10.50
C PRO A 60 -12.09 7.38 10.44
N ASP A 61 -11.28 7.80 11.42
CA ASP A 61 -10.89 9.18 11.65
C ASP A 61 -9.39 9.27 11.99
N MET A 62 -8.64 9.93 11.12
CA MET A 62 -7.19 10.10 11.23
C MET A 62 -6.74 10.84 12.50
N ARG A 63 -7.62 11.59 13.16
CA ARG A 63 -7.29 12.26 14.43
C ARG A 63 -6.88 11.25 15.51
N THR A 64 -7.47 10.05 15.51
CA THR A 64 -7.13 8.97 16.46
C THR A 64 -5.68 8.50 16.32
N PRO A 65 -5.20 8.01 15.16
CA PRO A 65 -3.81 7.59 15.00
C PRO A 65 -2.82 8.76 15.09
N ILE A 66 -3.18 9.98 14.64
CA ILE A 66 -2.32 11.16 14.78
C ILE A 66 -2.10 11.49 16.27
N ALA A 67 -3.17 11.52 17.07
CA ALA A 67 -3.09 11.76 18.51
C ALA A 67 -2.24 10.70 19.21
N TYR A 68 -2.40 9.43 18.83
CA TYR A 68 -1.57 8.35 19.36
C TYR A 68 -0.09 8.54 19.03
N GLY A 69 0.25 8.86 17.78
CA GLY A 69 1.64 9.09 17.36
C GLY A 69 2.29 10.27 18.09
N LEU A 70 1.57 11.37 18.32
CA LEU A 70 2.07 12.55 19.04
C LEU A 70 2.19 12.33 20.55
N GLY A 71 1.31 11.52 21.14
CA GLY A 71 1.23 11.30 22.59
C GLY A 71 2.04 10.12 23.10
N TYR A 72 2.50 9.22 22.22
CA TYR A 72 3.09 7.93 22.59
C TYR A 72 4.21 8.05 23.64
N PRO A 73 4.22 7.22 24.70
CA PRO A 73 3.31 6.10 24.97
C PRO A 73 1.99 6.49 25.65
N ASN A 74 1.81 7.76 25.98
CA ASN A 74 0.61 8.27 26.65
C ASN A 74 -0.54 8.48 25.66
N ARG A 75 -1.76 8.58 26.18
CA ARG A 75 -2.95 8.95 25.39
C ARG A 75 -3.20 10.45 25.54
N ILE A 76 -3.56 11.10 24.43
CA ILE A 76 -4.07 12.47 24.40
C ILE A 76 -5.47 12.49 23.78
N ASP A 77 -6.28 13.48 24.15
CA ASP A 77 -7.62 13.66 23.59
C ASP A 77 -7.53 14.04 22.10
N ALA A 78 -8.22 13.27 21.25
CA ALA A 78 -8.28 13.47 19.82
C ALA A 78 -9.56 14.21 19.37
N GLY A 79 -10.53 14.42 20.27
CA GLY A 79 -11.84 14.95 19.93
C GLY A 79 -12.66 14.03 19.00
N VAL A 80 -12.37 12.72 19.03
CA VAL A 80 -13.07 11.69 18.24
C VAL A 80 -14.09 11.00 19.15
N ALA A 81 -15.30 10.81 18.63
CA ALA A 81 -16.35 10.14 19.38
C ALA A 81 -15.96 8.67 19.67
N PRO A 82 -16.37 8.09 20.81
CA PRO A 82 -16.24 6.65 21.04
C PRO A 82 -16.94 5.83 19.95
N LEU A 83 -16.41 4.64 19.66
CA LEU A 83 -17.07 3.69 18.77
C LEU A 83 -18.34 3.16 19.43
N ASP A 84 -19.49 3.23 18.74
CA ASP A 84 -20.76 2.73 19.24
C ASP A 84 -21.08 1.34 18.66
N PHE A 85 -20.88 0.30 19.48
CA PHE A 85 -21.14 -1.09 19.10
C PHE A 85 -22.63 -1.39 18.82
N ALA A 86 -23.57 -0.61 19.36
CA ALA A 86 -25.00 -0.84 19.12
C ALA A 86 -25.42 -0.44 17.69
N THR A 87 -24.65 0.45 17.05
CA THR A 87 -24.88 0.93 15.69
C THR A 87 -23.94 0.32 14.65
N LEU A 88 -23.03 -0.55 15.10
CA LEU A 88 -22.01 -1.14 14.26
C LEU A 88 -22.64 -2.07 13.23
N SER A 89 -22.22 -1.94 11.97
CA SER A 89 -22.54 -2.91 10.94
C SER A 89 -21.83 -4.24 11.20
N GLU A 90 -22.32 -5.31 10.58
CA GLU A 90 -21.64 -6.61 10.59
C GLU A 90 -20.19 -6.46 10.10
N LEU A 91 -19.25 -7.07 10.82
CA LEU A 91 -17.84 -7.10 10.45
C LEU A 91 -17.59 -8.31 9.56
N SER A 92 -17.28 -8.07 8.29
CA SER A 92 -16.99 -9.12 7.31
C SER A 92 -15.53 -9.13 6.91
N PHE A 93 -15.01 -10.32 6.60
CA PHE A 93 -13.63 -10.52 6.14
C PHE A 93 -13.60 -11.43 4.91
N SER A 94 -12.72 -11.12 3.96
CA SER A 94 -12.43 -12.00 2.82
C SER A 94 -10.98 -11.83 2.35
N THR A 95 -10.49 -12.77 1.54
CA THR A 95 -9.16 -12.65 0.92
C THR A 95 -9.24 -11.78 -0.35
N PRO A 96 -8.27 -10.90 -0.61
CA PRO A 96 -8.19 -10.22 -1.91
C PRO A 96 -7.97 -11.22 -3.05
N ASP A 97 -8.55 -10.92 -4.21
CA ASP A 97 -8.42 -11.75 -5.42
C ASP A 97 -7.24 -11.24 -6.27
N THR A 98 -6.37 -12.16 -6.70
CA THR A 98 -5.15 -11.87 -7.48
C THR A 98 -5.44 -11.29 -8.84
N HIS A 99 -6.48 -11.74 -9.52
CA HIS A 99 -6.86 -11.26 -10.85
C HIS A 99 -7.52 -9.88 -10.79
N ARG A 100 -8.30 -9.63 -9.75
CA ARG A 100 -8.99 -8.35 -9.54
C ARG A 100 -8.05 -7.25 -9.04
N PHE A 101 -7.06 -7.60 -8.22
CA PHE A 101 -6.18 -6.64 -7.54
C PHE A 101 -4.68 -6.93 -7.78
N PRO A 102 -4.21 -6.96 -9.04
CA PRO A 102 -2.84 -7.33 -9.37
C PRO A 102 -1.78 -6.45 -8.70
N ASN A 103 -2.05 -5.14 -8.54
CA ASN A 103 -1.11 -4.19 -7.93
C ASN A 103 -0.71 -4.56 -6.49
N LEU A 104 -1.61 -5.15 -5.71
CA LEU A 104 -1.29 -5.65 -4.37
C LEU A 104 -0.17 -6.70 -4.45
N TYR A 105 -0.29 -7.64 -5.37
CA TYR A 105 0.64 -8.76 -5.51
C TYR A 105 1.95 -8.34 -6.17
N LEU A 106 1.91 -7.37 -7.09
CA LEU A 106 3.11 -6.71 -7.60
C LEU A 106 3.91 -6.06 -6.47
N ALA A 107 3.25 -5.40 -5.51
CA ALA A 107 3.92 -4.80 -4.36
C ALA A 107 4.52 -5.83 -3.41
N ILE A 108 3.80 -6.92 -3.14
CA ILE A 108 4.31 -8.03 -2.32
C ILE A 108 5.55 -8.66 -2.99
N GLU A 109 5.52 -8.87 -4.30
CA GLU A 109 6.65 -9.45 -5.03
C GLU A 109 7.84 -8.49 -5.14
N ALA A 110 7.57 -7.20 -5.37
CA ALA A 110 8.60 -6.17 -5.30
C ALA A 110 9.24 -6.10 -3.91
N CYS A 111 8.46 -6.28 -2.84
CA CYS A 111 8.97 -6.34 -1.48
C CYS A 111 9.95 -7.50 -1.29
N ARG A 112 9.64 -8.69 -1.83
CA ARG A 112 10.54 -9.86 -1.80
C ARG A 112 11.81 -9.65 -2.62
N SER A 113 11.68 -8.98 -3.77
CA SER A 113 12.79 -8.68 -4.68
C SER A 113 13.75 -7.61 -4.11
N GLY A 114 13.26 -6.75 -3.22
CA GLY A 114 14.06 -5.79 -2.47
C GLY A 114 13.95 -4.34 -2.96
N GLN A 115 14.80 -3.48 -2.40
CA GLN A 115 14.65 -2.01 -2.45
C GLN A 115 14.59 -1.43 -3.88
N ALA A 116 15.33 -2.00 -4.84
CA ALA A 116 15.30 -1.51 -6.20
C ALA A 116 13.92 -1.73 -6.85
N ALA A 117 13.31 -2.90 -6.62
CA ALA A 117 11.99 -3.22 -7.16
C ALA A 117 10.91 -2.35 -6.53
N THR A 118 10.91 -2.17 -5.21
CA THR A 118 9.92 -1.31 -4.52
C THR A 118 10.04 0.16 -4.95
N THR A 119 11.26 0.67 -5.15
CA THR A 119 11.50 2.02 -5.66
C THR A 119 10.94 2.20 -7.07
N ARG A 120 11.25 1.25 -7.97
CA ARG A 120 10.75 1.27 -9.37
C ARG A 120 9.23 1.18 -9.42
N LEU A 121 8.63 0.30 -8.60
CA LEU A 121 7.18 0.14 -8.53
C LEU A 121 6.47 1.43 -8.07
N ASN A 122 6.95 2.06 -6.99
CA ASN A 122 6.35 3.32 -6.52
C ASN A 122 6.43 4.41 -7.61
N ALA A 123 7.61 4.56 -8.21
CA ALA A 123 7.84 5.53 -9.27
C ALA A 123 6.97 5.30 -10.51
N ALA A 124 6.85 4.04 -10.96
CA ALA A 124 5.96 3.66 -12.07
C ALA A 124 4.50 3.94 -11.74
N ASN A 125 4.06 3.57 -10.54
CA ASN A 125 2.67 3.74 -10.12
C ASN A 125 2.27 5.22 -10.06
N GLU A 126 3.16 6.10 -9.59
CA GLU A 126 2.88 7.54 -9.62
C GLU A 126 2.65 8.07 -11.04
N ILE A 127 3.46 7.64 -12.01
CA ILE A 127 3.28 8.03 -13.42
C ILE A 127 1.99 7.43 -13.99
N ALA A 128 1.73 6.15 -13.74
CA ALA A 128 0.55 5.46 -14.26
C ALA A 128 -0.76 6.03 -13.67
N VAL A 129 -0.80 6.28 -12.36
CA VAL A 129 -1.96 6.91 -11.72
C VAL A 129 -2.19 8.32 -12.24
N GLN A 130 -1.13 9.11 -12.41
CA GLN A 130 -1.26 10.44 -12.98
C GLN A 130 -1.79 10.39 -14.42
N ALA A 131 -1.27 9.48 -15.24
CA ALA A 131 -1.76 9.25 -16.60
C ALA A 131 -3.24 8.84 -16.64
N PHE A 132 -3.69 8.00 -15.72
CA PHE A 132 -5.10 7.63 -15.57
C PHE A 132 -5.96 8.84 -15.18
N LEU A 133 -5.51 9.65 -14.20
CA LEU A 133 -6.20 10.86 -13.77
C LEU A 133 -6.31 11.91 -14.89
N ASP A 134 -5.34 11.92 -15.80
CA ASP A 134 -5.31 12.79 -16.97
C ASP A 134 -6.02 12.16 -18.19
N ASN A 135 -6.71 11.02 -18.01
CA ASN A 135 -7.45 10.27 -19.05
C ASN A 135 -6.58 9.81 -20.24
N ARG A 136 -5.27 9.60 -20.02
CA ARG A 136 -4.36 9.08 -21.05
C ARG A 136 -4.33 7.56 -21.12
N ILE A 137 -4.63 6.89 -20.02
CA ILE A 137 -4.72 5.43 -19.94
C ILE A 137 -6.00 5.01 -19.21
N SER A 138 -6.43 3.77 -19.45
CA SER A 138 -7.50 3.12 -18.71
C SER A 138 -7.06 2.68 -17.31
N PHE A 139 -8.03 2.41 -16.43
CA PHE A 139 -7.78 1.96 -15.06
C PHE A 139 -6.95 0.65 -15.01
N ASN A 140 -7.21 -0.29 -15.91
CA ASN A 140 -6.51 -1.58 -15.95
C ASN A 140 -5.05 -1.44 -16.40
N GLN A 141 -4.74 -0.43 -17.21
CA GLN A 141 -3.37 -0.18 -17.68
C GLN A 141 -2.42 0.26 -16.55
N ILE A 142 -2.93 0.71 -15.40
CA ILE A 142 -2.08 1.03 -14.24
C ILE A 142 -1.27 -0.19 -13.82
N ALA A 143 -1.92 -1.35 -13.66
CA ALA A 143 -1.24 -2.58 -13.27
C ALA A 143 -0.28 -3.08 -14.35
N GLN A 144 -0.67 -2.95 -15.63
CA GLN A 144 0.14 -3.40 -16.77
C GLN A 144 1.46 -2.62 -16.86
N ILE A 145 1.40 -1.29 -16.70
CA ILE A 145 2.60 -0.45 -16.69
C ILE A 145 3.48 -0.80 -15.49
N ASN A 146 2.89 -0.94 -14.30
CA ASN A 146 3.64 -1.30 -13.09
C ASN A 146 4.38 -2.64 -13.23
N GLU A 147 3.71 -3.65 -13.78
CA GLU A 147 4.29 -4.98 -14.05
C GLU A 147 5.42 -4.90 -15.07
N GLU A 148 5.20 -4.23 -16.20
CA GLU A 148 6.22 -4.10 -17.25
C GLU A 148 7.47 -3.37 -16.74
N ILE A 149 7.31 -2.31 -15.94
CA ILE A 149 8.45 -1.60 -15.34
C ILE A 149 9.21 -2.50 -14.37
N LEU A 150 8.54 -3.34 -13.59
CA LEU A 150 9.23 -4.30 -12.73
C LEU A 150 10.04 -5.32 -13.54
N ASN A 151 9.49 -5.80 -14.66
CA ASN A 151 10.13 -6.81 -15.51
C ASN A 151 11.25 -6.26 -16.42
N ARG A 152 11.23 -4.96 -16.73
CA ARG A 152 12.14 -4.33 -17.69
C ARG A 152 13.57 -4.18 -17.19
N PHE A 153 13.78 -4.12 -15.88
CA PHE A 153 15.08 -3.80 -15.30
C PHE A 153 15.65 -4.95 -14.49
N GLU A 154 16.94 -5.23 -14.69
CA GLU A 154 17.67 -6.22 -13.91
C GLU A 154 17.67 -5.88 -12.40
N PRO A 155 17.71 -6.91 -11.54
CA PRO A 155 17.92 -6.73 -10.10
C PRO A 155 19.20 -5.93 -9.84
N THR A 156 19.14 -5.01 -8.89
CA THR A 156 20.29 -4.17 -8.53
C THR A 156 20.29 -3.89 -7.04
N ALA A 157 21.45 -3.98 -6.40
CA ALA A 157 21.59 -3.62 -4.99
C ALA A 157 21.58 -2.10 -4.83
N VAL A 158 20.91 -1.62 -3.78
CA VAL A 158 20.81 -0.20 -3.43
C VAL A 158 21.60 0.03 -2.15
N SER A 159 22.61 0.89 -2.20
CA SER A 159 23.49 1.23 -1.08
C SER A 159 23.59 2.72 -0.79
N SER A 160 22.87 3.57 -1.55
CA SER A 160 22.85 5.02 -1.33
C SER A 160 21.54 5.67 -1.77
N ILE A 161 21.24 6.84 -1.20
CA ILE A 161 20.11 7.67 -1.62
C ILE A 161 20.24 8.07 -3.10
N GLN A 162 21.46 8.34 -3.58
CA GLN A 162 21.69 8.70 -4.98
C GLN A 162 21.23 7.58 -5.93
N GLN A 163 21.45 6.32 -5.58
CA GLN A 163 20.95 5.19 -6.36
C GLN A 163 19.43 5.07 -6.31
N VAL A 164 18.79 5.34 -5.15
CA VAL A 164 17.32 5.39 -5.06
C VAL A 164 16.76 6.44 -6.03
N LEU A 165 17.33 7.64 -6.03
CA LEU A 165 16.89 8.73 -6.92
C LEU A 165 17.09 8.38 -8.41
N GLU A 166 18.20 7.71 -8.75
CA GLU A 166 18.45 7.28 -10.12
C GLU A 166 17.48 6.18 -10.57
N LEU A 167 17.18 5.21 -9.70
CA LEU A 167 16.19 4.16 -9.98
C LEU A 167 14.78 4.73 -10.14
N ASP A 168 14.37 5.66 -9.27
CA ASP A 168 13.11 6.39 -9.39
C ASP A 168 13.03 7.10 -10.75
N LYS A 169 14.06 7.88 -11.09
CA LYS A 169 14.12 8.61 -12.37
C LYS A 169 14.02 7.67 -13.58
N GLN A 170 14.77 6.56 -13.59
CA GLN A 170 14.74 5.58 -14.67
C GLN A 170 13.36 4.95 -14.84
N ALA A 171 12.73 4.54 -13.72
CA ALA A 171 11.39 3.98 -13.74
C ALA A 171 10.35 4.99 -14.26
N ARG A 172 10.44 6.27 -13.85
CA ARG A 172 9.55 7.32 -14.35
C ARG A 172 9.70 7.54 -15.85
N LEU A 173 10.93 7.66 -16.35
CA LEU A 173 11.18 7.86 -17.78
C LEU A 173 10.65 6.69 -18.62
N ALA A 174 10.86 5.46 -18.16
CA ALA A 174 10.36 4.27 -18.84
C ALA A 174 8.81 4.20 -18.80
N ALA A 175 8.19 4.53 -17.66
CA ALA A 175 6.73 4.55 -17.54
C ALA A 175 6.09 5.65 -18.41
N ILE A 176 6.73 6.83 -18.50
CA ILE A 176 6.26 7.93 -19.37
C ILE A 176 6.27 7.47 -20.83
N ALA A 177 7.37 6.87 -21.29
CA ALA A 177 7.48 6.37 -22.66
C ALA A 177 6.37 5.35 -22.99
N MET A 178 6.09 4.41 -22.07
CA MET A 178 4.99 3.44 -22.25
C MET A 178 3.61 4.09 -22.35
N VAL A 179 3.36 5.15 -21.57
CA VAL A 179 2.09 5.88 -21.64
C VAL A 179 1.95 6.63 -22.96
N GLU A 180 3.04 7.13 -23.53
CA GLU A 180 3.03 7.81 -24.84
C GLU A 180 2.80 6.86 -26.02
N GLU A 181 3.12 5.57 -25.84
CA GLU A 181 2.91 4.50 -26.82
C GLU A 181 1.51 3.84 -26.74
N SER A 182 0.73 4.14 -25.68
CA SER A 182 -0.59 3.56 -25.38
C SER A 182 -1.74 4.30 -26.05
#